data_AF-A0A9P0BQC8-F1
#
_entry.id   AF-A0A9P0BQC8-F1
#
_cell.length_a   1.000
_cell.length_b   1.000
_cell.length_c   1.000
_cell.angle_alpha   90.00
_cell.angle_beta   90.00
_cell.angle_gamma   90.00
#
_symmetry.space_group_name_H-M   'P 1'
#
loop_
_entity.id
_entity.type
_entity.pdbx_description
1 polymer ?
#
loop_
_entity_poly.entity_id
_entity_poly.type
_entity_poly.pdbx_seq_one_letter_code
_entity_poly.pdbx_strand_id
1 'polypeptide(L)'
;MFRLLVLAATAIVVKSQEEVMKNLTTVTWAHAVNNKTYLDTVLASKICMMEADISLGQVVGKEGPPIPIMAHPPATTSDISLADFLEAVAKHNEKGVEVKGVKLDFKSIEAFEQSQELIAKYKASQIWLNADILPGPVAATTKAVDAEKFLKLGSKHSCAVLSIGWTTKYGGNITEGEYTSEQIGTMLRMINENHINQTITFPVRAGLAANSQPVLLDLLRETSSLNSTMTVWSSEGDHVEVDRLRALILTVGLEKTYLDVPEELAARLHLPPPDTKTKH
;
A
#
# COMPACT_ATOMS: atom_id res chain seq x y z
N MET A 1 -64.82 32.53 8.77
CA MET A 1 -64.01 32.17 9.97
C MET A 1 -63.25 30.90 9.65
N PHE A 2 -61.94 31.03 9.47
CA PHE A 2 -61.01 29.94 9.16
C PHE A 2 -60.89 28.98 10.35
N ARG A 3 -61.03 27.66 10.11
CA ARG A 3 -60.65 26.63 11.07
C ARG A 3 -59.21 26.18 10.76
N LEU A 4 -58.35 26.39 11.74
CA LEU A 4 -56.93 26.05 11.75
C LEU A 4 -56.75 24.53 11.62
N LEU A 5 -56.06 24.06 10.58
CA LEU A 5 -55.49 22.71 10.54
C LEU A 5 -54.21 22.74 11.37
N VAL A 6 -54.16 21.95 12.45
CA VAL A 6 -52.91 21.67 13.17
C VAL A 6 -52.24 20.48 12.48
N LEU A 7 -51.19 20.73 11.69
CA LEU A 7 -50.28 19.69 11.23
C LEU A 7 -49.37 19.31 12.40
N ALA A 8 -49.47 18.06 12.86
CA ALA A 8 -48.48 17.48 13.75
C ALA A 8 -47.22 17.13 12.94
N ALA A 9 -46.13 17.87 13.15
CA ALA A 9 -44.83 17.53 12.60
C ALA A 9 -44.21 16.39 13.43
N THR A 10 -44.16 15.18 12.86
CA THR A 10 -43.37 14.08 13.41
C THR A 10 -41.89 14.33 13.12
N ALA A 11 -41.13 14.63 14.17
CA ALA A 11 -39.67 14.70 14.09
C ALA A 11 -39.10 13.29 13.84
N ILE A 12 -38.58 13.06 12.64
CA ILE A 12 -37.80 11.86 12.33
C ILE A 12 -36.43 12.05 12.98
N VAL A 13 -36.18 11.33 14.07
CA VAL A 13 -34.85 11.21 14.65
C VAL A 13 -34.01 10.35 13.70
N VAL A 14 -33.16 10.99 12.90
CA VAL A 14 -32.08 10.31 12.19
C VAL A 14 -31.05 9.92 13.24
N LYS A 15 -30.99 8.64 13.61
CA LYS A 15 -29.83 8.08 14.31
C LYS A 15 -28.65 8.12 13.33
N SER A 16 -27.72 9.05 13.54
CA SER A 16 -26.38 8.92 12.96
C SER A 16 -25.76 7.65 13.54
N GLN A 17 -25.62 6.62 12.73
CA GLN A 17 -24.64 5.58 13.05
C GLN A 17 -23.28 6.29 12.95
N GLU A 18 -22.61 6.50 14.07
CA GLU A 18 -21.16 6.71 14.07
C GLU A 18 -20.58 5.51 13.32
N GLU A 19 -20.18 5.71 12.07
CA GLU A 19 -19.28 4.77 11.41
C GLU A 19 -18.04 4.71 12.29
N VAL A 20 -17.81 3.54 12.91
CA VAL A 20 -16.57 3.30 13.65
C VAL A 20 -15.43 3.58 12.68
N MET A 21 -14.69 4.66 12.92
CA MET A 21 -13.59 5.04 12.05
C MET A 21 -12.55 3.92 12.08
N LYS A 22 -12.33 3.28 10.94
CA LYS A 22 -11.41 2.16 10.85
C LYS A 22 -9.98 2.67 11.01
N ASN A 23 -9.30 2.38 12.12
CA ASN A 23 -7.87 2.70 12.26
C ASN A 23 -7.01 1.77 11.37
N LEU A 24 -6.57 2.26 10.21
CA LEU A 24 -5.75 1.49 9.26
C LEU A 24 -4.30 1.34 9.73
N THR A 25 -3.83 2.17 10.67
CA THR A 25 -2.46 2.07 11.20
C THR A 25 -2.25 0.80 12.05
N THR A 26 -3.32 0.10 12.42
CA THR A 26 -3.23 -1.18 13.14
C THR A 26 -3.17 -2.40 12.22
N VAL A 27 -3.24 -2.20 10.89
CA VAL A 27 -2.97 -3.28 9.93
C VAL A 27 -1.50 -3.64 10.03
N THR A 28 -1.22 -4.90 10.33
CA THR A 28 0.16 -5.39 10.51
C THR A 28 0.70 -5.96 9.20
N TRP A 29 2.00 -5.80 8.99
CA TRP A 29 2.70 -6.11 7.75
C TRP A 29 3.83 -7.10 7.99
N ALA A 30 3.98 -8.05 7.08
CA ALA A 30 5.23 -8.78 6.87
C ALA A 30 5.89 -8.23 5.62
N HIS A 31 7.08 -7.68 5.76
CA HIS A 31 7.84 -7.08 4.67
C HIS A 31 8.80 -8.10 4.04
N ALA A 32 8.99 -8.05 2.73
CA ALA A 32 9.92 -8.88 1.96
C ALA A 32 9.71 -10.40 2.15
N VAL A 33 8.46 -10.87 2.01
CA VAL A 33 8.10 -12.30 2.09
C VAL A 33 8.53 -13.07 0.83
N ASN A 34 9.84 -13.16 0.64
CA ASN A 34 10.48 -13.59 -0.61
C ASN A 34 10.96 -15.06 -0.62
N ASN A 35 10.64 -15.85 0.39
CA ASN A 35 11.02 -17.26 0.45
C ASN A 35 9.94 -18.13 1.12
N LYS A 36 9.97 -19.43 0.86
CA LYS A 36 8.97 -20.38 1.39
C LYS A 36 8.90 -20.41 2.91
N THR A 37 10.04 -20.46 3.57
CA THR A 37 10.11 -20.58 5.04
C THR A 37 9.43 -19.39 5.70
N TYR A 38 9.68 -18.18 5.19
CA TYR A 38 9.07 -16.98 5.73
C TYR A 38 7.59 -16.86 5.35
N LEU A 39 7.21 -17.25 4.13
CA LEU A 39 5.79 -17.34 3.74
C LEU A 39 5.00 -18.23 4.71
N ASP A 40 5.49 -19.44 4.98
CA ASP A 40 4.83 -20.39 5.90
C ASP A 40 4.68 -19.79 7.31
N THR A 41 5.72 -19.08 7.78
CA THR A 41 5.71 -18.38 9.07
C THR A 41 4.63 -17.29 9.11
N VAL A 42 4.52 -16.48 8.06
CA VAL A 42 3.54 -15.38 7.99
C VAL A 42 2.11 -15.92 7.85
N LEU A 43 1.90 -16.97 7.06
CA LEU A 43 0.60 -17.63 6.93
C LEU A 43 0.10 -18.19 8.26
N ALA A 44 0.99 -18.69 9.11
CA ALA A 44 0.66 -19.20 10.46
C ALA A 44 0.52 -18.10 11.54
N SER A 45 0.81 -16.84 11.20
CA SER A 45 0.79 -15.72 12.15
C SER A 45 -0.53 -14.95 12.16
N LYS A 46 -0.63 -13.90 12.99
CA LYS A 46 -1.76 -12.95 13.00
C LYS A 46 -1.57 -11.75 12.06
N ILE A 47 -0.48 -11.71 11.30
CA ILE A 47 -0.17 -10.61 10.39
C ILE A 47 -1.28 -10.44 9.35
N CYS A 48 -1.68 -9.20 9.05
CA CYS A 48 -2.79 -8.92 8.15
C CYS A 48 -2.37 -8.91 6.67
N MET A 49 -1.26 -8.24 6.37
CA MET A 49 -0.76 -8.01 5.02
C MET A 49 0.64 -8.60 4.86
N MET A 50 0.91 -9.18 3.70
CA MET A 50 2.25 -9.58 3.28
C MET A 50 2.65 -8.79 2.05
N GLU A 51 3.77 -8.09 2.13
CA GLU A 51 4.46 -7.50 1.01
C GLU A 51 5.55 -8.47 0.55
N ALA A 52 5.70 -8.60 -0.77
CA ALA A 52 6.77 -9.40 -1.33
C ALA A 52 7.20 -8.84 -2.69
N ASP A 53 8.50 -8.92 -2.93
CA ASP A 53 9.19 -8.36 -4.09
C ASP A 53 9.10 -9.33 -5.27
N ILE A 54 8.88 -8.82 -6.48
CA ILE A 54 8.78 -9.63 -7.69
C ILE A 54 9.82 -9.17 -8.71
N SER A 55 10.66 -10.13 -9.09
CA SER A 55 11.64 -9.99 -10.16
C SER A 55 11.51 -11.14 -11.16
N LEU A 56 12.02 -10.96 -12.39
CA LEU A 56 12.22 -12.08 -13.30
C LEU A 56 13.49 -12.85 -12.92
N GLY A 57 13.37 -14.17 -12.83
CA GLY A 57 14.47 -15.04 -12.46
C GLY A 57 14.12 -16.51 -12.54
N GLN A 58 14.88 -17.34 -11.84
CA GLN A 58 14.68 -18.79 -11.85
C GLN A 58 14.36 -19.34 -10.45
N VAL A 59 13.50 -20.34 -10.39
CA VAL A 59 13.32 -21.11 -9.16
C VAL A 59 14.54 -22.00 -8.97
N VAL A 60 15.11 -22.03 -7.76
CA VAL A 60 16.29 -22.84 -7.43
C VAL A 60 16.10 -24.29 -7.87
N GLY A 61 17.04 -24.81 -8.65
CA GLY A 61 17.02 -26.19 -9.16
C GLY A 61 16.05 -26.46 -10.31
N LYS A 62 15.39 -25.44 -10.88
CA LYS A 62 14.58 -25.57 -12.10
C LYS A 62 15.26 -24.86 -13.27
N GLU A 63 15.43 -25.57 -14.38
CA GLU A 63 15.89 -24.98 -15.64
C GLU A 63 14.71 -24.41 -16.44
N GLY A 64 14.98 -23.38 -17.25
CA GLY A 64 13.97 -22.77 -18.12
C GLY A 64 14.16 -21.27 -18.30
N PRO A 65 13.27 -20.63 -19.08
CA PRO A 65 13.27 -19.18 -19.22
C PRO A 65 12.97 -18.50 -17.86
N PRO A 66 13.44 -17.25 -17.66
CA PRO A 66 13.09 -16.49 -16.47
C PRO A 66 11.56 -16.33 -16.33
N ILE A 67 11.06 -16.50 -15.12
CA ILE A 67 9.66 -16.32 -14.73
C ILE A 67 9.56 -15.35 -13.54
N PRO A 68 8.36 -14.82 -13.22
CA PRO A 68 8.16 -14.06 -11.99
C PRO A 68 8.42 -14.91 -10.74
N ILE A 69 9.37 -14.47 -9.91
CA ILE A 69 9.76 -15.11 -8.65
C ILE A 69 9.70 -14.10 -7.51
N MET A 70 9.55 -14.58 -6.28
CA MET A 70 9.58 -13.71 -5.11
C MET A 70 11.05 -13.39 -4.78
N ALA A 71 11.53 -12.22 -5.20
CA ALA A 71 12.94 -11.83 -5.09
C ALA A 71 13.13 -10.32 -5.20
N HIS A 72 13.90 -9.76 -4.26
CA HIS A 72 14.43 -8.41 -4.33
C HIS A 72 15.78 -8.40 -5.08
N PRO A 73 16.02 -7.48 -6.04
CA PRO A 73 17.32 -7.31 -6.66
C PRO A 73 18.46 -7.11 -5.64
N PRO A 74 19.67 -7.63 -5.88
CA PRO A 74 20.14 -8.24 -7.13
C PRO A 74 19.84 -9.75 -7.23
N ALA A 75 19.00 -10.32 -6.36
CA ALA A 75 18.68 -11.74 -6.44
C ALA A 75 17.92 -12.05 -7.74
N THR A 76 18.43 -13.02 -8.50
CA THR A 76 17.83 -13.53 -9.74
C THR A 76 17.35 -14.97 -9.60
N THR A 77 17.40 -15.52 -8.38
CA THR A 77 16.88 -16.83 -8.03
C THR A 77 16.09 -16.76 -6.73
N SER A 78 15.10 -17.65 -6.58
CA SER A 78 14.30 -17.80 -5.36
C SER A 78 13.86 -19.25 -5.20
N ASP A 79 13.54 -19.68 -3.98
CA ASP A 79 12.95 -21.00 -3.75
C ASP A 79 11.45 -21.05 -4.07
N ILE A 80 10.83 -19.91 -4.39
CA ILE A 80 9.39 -19.77 -4.65
C ILE A 80 9.11 -18.88 -5.87
N SER A 81 8.22 -19.37 -6.75
CA SER A 81 7.68 -18.58 -7.86
C SER A 81 6.48 -17.74 -7.42
N LEU A 82 6.12 -16.69 -8.19
CA LEU A 82 4.89 -15.94 -7.92
C LEU A 82 3.65 -16.84 -7.99
N ALA A 83 3.63 -17.80 -8.92
CA ALA A 83 2.52 -18.74 -9.05
C ALA A 83 2.34 -19.59 -7.79
N ASP A 84 3.43 -20.20 -7.30
CA ASP A 84 3.41 -21.02 -6.08
C ASP A 84 3.04 -20.16 -4.85
N PHE A 85 3.52 -18.92 -4.78
CA PHE A 85 3.19 -17.97 -3.71
C PHE A 85 1.69 -17.66 -3.68
N LEU A 86 1.12 -17.25 -4.82
CA LEU A 86 -0.31 -16.91 -4.90
C LEU A 86 -1.21 -18.11 -4.62
N GLU A 87 -0.82 -19.32 -5.07
CA GLU A 87 -1.53 -20.55 -4.77
C GLU A 87 -1.53 -20.87 -3.27
N ALA A 88 -0.37 -20.76 -2.61
CA ALA A 88 -0.26 -21.00 -1.17
C ALA A 88 -1.13 -20.03 -0.35
N VAL A 89 -1.10 -18.74 -0.71
CA VAL A 89 -1.95 -17.72 -0.03
C VAL A 89 -3.43 -17.96 -0.31
N ALA A 90 -3.81 -18.26 -1.56
CA ALA A 90 -5.20 -18.54 -1.91
C ALA A 90 -5.75 -19.73 -1.10
N LYS A 91 -4.99 -20.83 -1.04
CA LYS A 91 -5.34 -22.02 -0.24
C LYS A 91 -5.47 -21.73 1.25
N HIS A 92 -4.64 -20.84 1.79
CA HIS A 92 -4.79 -20.39 3.18
C HIS A 92 -6.09 -19.60 3.37
N ASN A 93 -6.33 -18.63 2.49
CA ASN A 93 -7.49 -17.73 2.55
C ASN A 93 -8.83 -18.45 2.34
N GLU A 94 -8.85 -19.57 1.61
CA GLU A 94 -10.05 -20.43 1.47
C GLU A 94 -10.59 -20.97 2.80
N LYS A 95 -9.75 -21.05 3.84
CA LYS A 95 -10.18 -21.44 5.19
C LYS A 95 -11.08 -20.40 5.85
N GLY A 96 -11.07 -19.15 5.37
CA GLY A 96 -11.92 -18.06 5.85
C GLY A 96 -11.54 -17.47 7.22
N VAL A 97 -10.45 -17.93 7.83
CA VAL A 97 -9.95 -17.47 9.14
C VAL A 97 -8.60 -16.78 8.93
N GLU A 98 -8.41 -15.60 9.54
CA GLU A 98 -7.17 -14.82 9.44
C GLU A 98 -6.71 -14.63 7.98
N VAL A 99 -7.65 -14.19 7.14
CA VAL A 99 -7.45 -13.97 5.72
C VAL A 99 -6.35 -12.92 5.50
N LYS A 100 -5.39 -13.23 4.64
CA LYS A 100 -4.21 -12.41 4.36
C LYS A 100 -4.42 -11.56 3.12
N GLY A 101 -4.10 -10.28 3.20
CA GLY A 101 -3.92 -9.45 2.01
C GLY A 101 -2.49 -9.55 1.48
N VAL A 102 -2.33 -9.31 0.19
CA VAL A 102 -1.04 -9.44 -0.52
C VAL A 102 -0.73 -8.13 -1.22
N LYS A 103 0.48 -7.63 -1.03
CA LYS A 103 1.06 -6.51 -1.77
C LYS A 103 2.21 -7.03 -2.61
N LEU A 104 2.02 -7.03 -3.93
CA LEU A 104 3.00 -7.50 -4.90
C LEU A 104 3.87 -6.32 -5.35
N ASP A 105 5.11 -6.23 -4.91
CA ASP A 105 6.05 -5.17 -5.28
C ASP A 105 6.89 -5.52 -6.51
N PHE A 106 6.45 -5.05 -7.67
CA PHE A 106 7.13 -5.30 -8.94
C PHE A 106 8.36 -4.42 -9.10
N LYS A 107 9.53 -5.06 -9.27
CA LYS A 107 10.82 -4.38 -9.45
C LYS A 107 11.14 -4.07 -10.91
N SER A 108 10.33 -4.55 -11.85
CA SER A 108 10.46 -4.28 -13.27
C SER A 108 9.12 -4.42 -14.00
N ILE A 109 8.98 -3.73 -15.13
CA ILE A 109 7.75 -3.82 -15.94
C ILE A 109 7.59 -5.19 -16.59
N GLU A 110 8.70 -5.83 -16.96
CA GLU A 110 8.73 -7.16 -17.58
C GLU A 110 8.20 -8.23 -16.61
N ALA A 111 8.56 -8.12 -15.32
CA ALA A 111 8.00 -8.99 -14.29
C ALA A 111 6.48 -8.80 -14.16
N PHE A 112 6.00 -7.56 -14.21
CA PHE A 112 4.57 -7.26 -14.15
C PHE A 112 3.81 -7.74 -15.39
N GLU A 113 4.38 -7.56 -16.58
CA GLU A 113 3.84 -8.06 -17.86
C GLU A 113 3.66 -9.58 -17.84
N GLN A 114 4.66 -10.33 -17.37
CA GLN A 114 4.57 -11.80 -17.26
C GLN A 114 3.65 -12.29 -16.15
N SER A 115 3.27 -11.43 -15.21
CA SER A 115 2.44 -11.80 -14.05
C SER A 115 0.94 -11.62 -14.28
N GLN A 116 0.52 -11.01 -15.39
CA GLN A 116 -0.88 -10.61 -15.61
C GLN A 116 -1.87 -11.78 -15.51
N GLU A 117 -1.54 -12.92 -16.11
CA GLU A 117 -2.42 -14.10 -16.05
C GLU A 117 -2.46 -14.74 -14.67
N LEU A 118 -1.37 -14.67 -13.91
CA LEU A 118 -1.30 -15.19 -12.54
C LEU A 118 -2.16 -14.33 -11.61
N ILE A 119 -2.05 -13.01 -11.73
CA ILE A 119 -2.86 -12.05 -10.97
C ILE A 119 -4.35 -12.22 -11.28
N ALA A 120 -4.72 -12.36 -12.56
CA ALA A 120 -6.12 -12.49 -12.96
C ALA A 120 -6.82 -13.74 -12.39
N LYS A 121 -6.05 -14.81 -12.09
CA LYS A 121 -6.55 -16.04 -11.47
C LYS A 121 -6.73 -15.90 -9.95
N TYR A 122 -6.02 -14.96 -9.33
CA TYR A 122 -6.13 -14.70 -7.91
C TYR A 122 -7.39 -13.86 -7.61
N LYS A 123 -8.16 -14.23 -6.58
CA LYS A 123 -9.37 -13.47 -6.22
C LYS A 123 -8.96 -12.07 -5.75
N ALA A 124 -9.19 -11.08 -6.61
CA ALA A 124 -8.53 -9.78 -6.57
C ALA A 124 -8.88 -8.86 -5.38
N SER A 125 -9.91 -9.14 -4.56
CA SER A 125 -10.36 -8.23 -3.50
C SER A 125 -9.37 -8.01 -2.34
N GLN A 126 -8.20 -8.63 -2.38
CA GLN A 126 -7.17 -8.52 -1.35
C GLN A 126 -5.75 -8.39 -1.93
N ILE A 127 -5.62 -8.02 -3.21
CA ILE A 127 -4.32 -7.85 -3.85
C ILE A 127 -4.03 -6.37 -4.11
N TRP A 128 -2.81 -5.97 -3.79
CA TRP A 128 -2.27 -4.66 -4.08
C TRP A 128 -1.15 -4.82 -5.10
N LEU A 129 -1.21 -4.02 -6.16
CA LEU A 129 -0.20 -4.01 -7.22
C LEU A 129 0.72 -2.82 -6.94
N ASN A 130 1.92 -3.11 -6.43
CA ASN A 130 2.88 -2.11 -6.02
C ASN A 130 4.00 -1.95 -7.03
N ALA A 131 4.41 -0.71 -7.27
CA ALA A 131 5.66 -0.38 -7.94
C ALA A 131 6.05 1.07 -7.68
N ASP A 132 7.36 1.31 -7.68
CA ASP A 132 7.93 2.65 -7.81
C ASP A 132 7.93 3.05 -9.29
N ILE A 133 6.90 3.78 -9.72
CA ILE A 133 6.68 4.12 -11.13
C ILE A 133 7.25 5.50 -11.52
N LEU A 134 7.67 6.31 -10.54
CA LEU A 134 8.24 7.62 -10.78
C LEU A 134 9.59 7.79 -10.06
N PRO A 135 10.49 8.67 -10.56
CA PRO A 135 11.70 9.03 -9.85
C PRO A 135 11.36 9.85 -8.59
N GLY A 136 11.90 9.45 -7.44
CA GLY A 136 11.63 10.14 -6.18
C GLY A 136 12.77 11.00 -5.65
N PRO A 137 12.65 11.47 -4.40
CA PRO A 137 13.54 12.45 -3.80
C PRO A 137 15.01 12.04 -3.73
N VAL A 138 15.86 13.04 -3.49
CA VAL A 138 17.29 12.88 -3.21
C VAL A 138 18.06 12.22 -4.36
N ALA A 139 17.67 12.51 -5.61
CA ALA A 139 18.31 12.00 -6.83
C ALA A 139 18.46 10.46 -6.79
N ALA A 140 17.34 9.77 -6.58
CA ALA A 140 17.28 8.32 -6.61
C ALA A 140 17.78 7.77 -7.97
N THR A 141 18.69 6.81 -7.92
CA THR A 141 19.33 6.24 -9.11
C THR A 141 18.69 4.93 -9.56
N THR A 142 17.82 4.35 -8.74
CA THR A 142 17.05 3.16 -9.11
C THR A 142 16.13 3.51 -10.28
N LYS A 143 16.14 2.66 -11.31
CA LYS A 143 15.27 2.80 -12.47
C LYS A 143 13.83 2.54 -12.03
N ALA A 144 12.95 3.54 -12.22
CA ALA A 144 11.53 3.36 -11.98
C ALA A 144 10.90 2.37 -12.98
N VAL A 145 9.84 1.70 -12.55
CA VAL A 145 8.99 0.88 -13.43
C VAL A 145 8.27 1.80 -14.42
N ASP A 146 8.09 1.33 -15.65
CA ASP A 146 7.38 2.10 -16.70
C ASP A 146 5.95 2.44 -16.24
N ALA A 147 5.70 3.73 -16.00
CA ALA A 147 4.48 4.20 -15.38
C ALA A 147 3.23 3.99 -16.26
N GLU A 148 3.30 4.32 -17.55
CA GLU A 148 2.17 4.18 -18.47
C GLU A 148 1.78 2.71 -18.63
N LYS A 149 2.77 1.83 -18.85
CA LYS A 149 2.52 0.39 -18.97
C LYS A 149 1.99 -0.19 -17.66
N PHE A 150 2.56 0.19 -16.52
CA PHE A 150 2.11 -0.31 -15.22
C PHE A 150 0.65 0.10 -14.95
N LEU A 151 0.30 1.36 -15.15
CA LEU A 151 -1.07 1.86 -14.95
C LEU A 151 -2.06 1.21 -15.92
N LYS A 152 -1.69 1.06 -17.19
CA LYS A 152 -2.52 0.40 -18.23
C LYS A 152 -2.76 -1.08 -17.97
N LEU A 153 -1.76 -1.80 -17.45
CA LEU A 153 -1.90 -3.21 -17.10
C LEU A 153 -2.65 -3.38 -15.78
N GLY A 154 -2.32 -2.55 -14.78
CA GLY A 154 -2.98 -2.55 -13.47
C GLY A 154 -4.48 -2.25 -13.54
N SER A 155 -4.92 -1.39 -14.46
CA SER A 155 -6.35 -1.08 -14.65
C SER A 155 -7.19 -2.26 -15.17
N LYS A 156 -6.55 -3.32 -15.67
CA LYS A 156 -7.24 -4.57 -16.04
C LYS A 156 -7.70 -5.36 -14.82
N HIS A 157 -7.14 -5.08 -13.64
CA HIS A 157 -7.43 -5.75 -12.38
C HIS A 157 -8.26 -4.82 -11.47
N SER A 158 -9.46 -4.45 -11.89
CA SER A 158 -10.29 -3.38 -11.29
C SER A 158 -10.62 -3.54 -9.79
N CYS A 159 -10.48 -4.74 -9.25
CA CYS A 159 -10.70 -5.03 -7.82
C CYS A 159 -9.42 -4.92 -6.97
N ALA A 160 -8.25 -4.76 -7.61
CA ALA A 160 -6.98 -4.57 -6.94
C ALA A 160 -6.78 -3.11 -6.52
N VAL A 161 -6.01 -2.91 -5.46
CA VAL A 161 -5.51 -1.58 -5.07
C VAL A 161 -4.22 -1.29 -5.84
N LEU A 162 -4.10 -0.12 -6.46
CA LEU A 162 -2.82 0.34 -6.97
C LEU A 162 -2.01 0.96 -5.84
N SER A 163 -0.80 0.46 -5.63
CA SER A 163 0.15 1.02 -4.66
C SER A 163 1.31 1.65 -5.42
N ILE A 164 1.16 2.90 -5.85
CA ILE A 164 2.07 3.55 -6.80
C ILE A 164 2.95 4.57 -6.11
N GLY A 165 4.27 4.35 -6.18
CA GLY A 165 5.27 5.08 -5.42
C GLY A 165 6.29 5.81 -6.29
N TRP A 166 7.32 6.28 -5.59
CA TRP A 166 8.50 6.87 -6.19
C TRP A 166 9.73 6.10 -5.73
N THR A 167 10.71 5.93 -6.61
CA THR A 167 12.01 5.40 -6.21
C THR A 167 12.64 6.29 -5.15
N THR A 168 13.25 5.71 -4.12
CA THR A 168 13.83 6.52 -3.03
C THR A 168 15.32 6.27 -2.87
N LYS A 169 16.03 7.33 -2.46
CA LYS A 169 17.42 7.25 -2.00
C LYS A 169 17.52 7.93 -0.65
N TYR A 170 17.39 7.15 0.41
CA TYR A 170 17.37 7.62 1.79
C TYR A 170 17.95 6.54 2.70
N GLY A 171 18.40 6.91 3.89
CA GLY A 171 19.07 6.01 4.83
C GLY A 171 20.60 6.07 4.74
N GLY A 172 21.27 5.45 5.73
CA GLY A 172 22.72 5.55 5.89
C GLY A 172 23.15 7.00 6.18
N ASN A 173 23.95 7.59 5.29
CA ASN A 173 24.40 8.98 5.42
C ASN A 173 23.38 10.02 4.90
N ILE A 174 22.26 9.57 4.34
CA ILE A 174 21.21 10.46 3.81
C ILE A 174 20.05 10.48 4.80
N THR A 175 19.99 11.53 5.61
CA THR A 175 19.01 11.71 6.69
C THR A 175 18.01 12.83 6.41
N GLU A 176 18.14 13.53 5.29
CA GLU A 176 17.27 14.64 4.90
C GLU A 176 16.76 14.48 3.46
N GLY A 177 15.60 15.07 3.21
CA GLY A 177 14.91 15.02 1.92
C GLY A 177 13.40 15.15 2.10
N GLU A 178 12.72 15.45 1.00
CA GLU A 178 11.28 15.62 0.94
C GLU A 178 10.75 15.34 -0.47
N TYR A 179 9.49 14.95 -0.56
CA TYR A 179 8.72 14.96 -1.81
C TYR A 179 8.44 16.40 -2.22
N THR A 180 8.53 16.67 -3.52
CA THR A 180 8.32 18.02 -4.07
C THR A 180 6.96 18.15 -4.76
N SER A 181 6.47 19.38 -4.90
CA SER A 181 5.24 19.66 -5.67
C SER A 181 5.32 19.17 -7.11
N GLU A 182 6.52 19.17 -7.72
CA GLU A 182 6.74 18.64 -9.07
C GLU A 182 6.52 17.12 -9.14
N GLN A 183 7.04 16.39 -8.14
CA GLN A 183 6.86 14.94 -8.04
C GLN A 183 5.39 14.55 -7.82
N ILE A 184 4.70 15.29 -6.93
CA ILE A 184 3.26 15.13 -6.70
C ILE A 184 2.46 15.45 -7.96
N GLY A 185 2.75 16.59 -8.60
CA GLY A 185 2.07 16.99 -9.84
C GLY A 185 2.28 15.99 -10.97
N THR A 186 3.46 15.35 -11.05
CA THR A 186 3.73 14.29 -12.02
C THR A 186 2.89 13.04 -11.75
N MET A 187 2.79 12.61 -10.48
CA MET A 187 1.91 11.49 -10.10
C MET A 187 0.44 11.76 -10.47
N LEU A 188 -0.06 12.96 -10.16
CA LEU A 188 -1.42 13.37 -10.51
C LEU A 188 -1.67 13.35 -12.02
N ARG A 189 -0.72 13.83 -12.84
CA ARG A 189 -0.82 13.75 -14.30
C ARG A 189 -0.90 12.30 -14.78
N MET A 190 -0.02 11.43 -14.29
CA MET A 190 -0.02 10.01 -14.67
C MET A 190 -1.36 9.33 -14.38
N ILE A 191 -1.92 9.57 -13.19
CA ILE A 191 -3.23 9.03 -12.79
C ILE A 191 -4.34 9.51 -13.73
N ASN A 192 -4.38 10.82 -14.01
CA ASN A 192 -5.42 11.44 -14.84
C ASN A 192 -5.32 11.00 -16.30
N GLU A 193 -4.14 11.05 -16.91
CA GLU A 193 -3.91 10.70 -18.32
C GLU A 193 -4.20 9.21 -18.60
N ASN A 194 -4.00 8.34 -17.60
CA ASN A 194 -4.30 6.91 -17.68
C ASN A 194 -5.73 6.55 -17.23
N HIS A 195 -6.56 7.54 -16.91
CA HIS A 195 -7.98 7.37 -16.56
C HIS A 195 -8.21 6.36 -15.42
N ILE A 196 -7.36 6.41 -14.39
CA ILE A 196 -7.46 5.48 -13.26
C ILE A 196 -8.70 5.77 -12.42
N ASN A 197 -9.46 4.73 -12.12
CA ASN A 197 -10.71 4.79 -11.37
C ASN A 197 -10.79 3.79 -10.20
N GLN A 198 -9.73 3.02 -9.96
CA GLN A 198 -9.64 2.07 -8.87
C GLN A 198 -8.96 2.68 -7.64
N THR A 199 -9.07 2.01 -6.49
CA THR A 199 -8.48 2.50 -5.24
C THR A 199 -6.96 2.60 -5.35
N ILE A 200 -6.42 3.71 -4.84
CA ILE A 200 -4.99 3.97 -4.82
C ILE A 200 -4.49 4.07 -3.38
N THR A 201 -3.30 3.57 -3.12
CA THR A 201 -2.47 3.99 -1.99
C THR A 201 -1.15 4.55 -2.50
N PHE A 202 -0.62 5.54 -1.79
CA PHE A 202 0.69 6.11 -2.06
C PHE A 202 1.69 5.63 -1.01
N PRO A 203 2.57 4.65 -1.34
CA PRO A 203 3.70 4.31 -0.47
C PRO A 203 4.67 5.49 -0.40
N VAL A 204 4.83 6.05 0.79
CA VAL A 204 5.74 7.16 1.09
C VAL A 204 6.72 6.76 2.17
N ARG A 205 8.00 7.05 1.96
CA ARG A 205 9.06 6.66 2.90
C ARG A 205 9.06 7.61 4.09
N ALA A 206 9.01 7.08 5.31
CA ALA A 206 8.78 7.79 6.55
C ALA A 206 9.66 9.03 6.75
N GLY A 207 10.98 8.90 6.56
CA GLY A 207 11.92 10.01 6.74
C GLY A 207 11.75 11.14 5.72
N LEU A 208 11.29 10.83 4.51
CA LEU A 208 10.95 11.82 3.49
C LEU A 208 9.57 12.44 3.77
N ALA A 209 8.57 11.59 4.04
CA ALA A 209 7.20 11.98 4.30
C ALA A 209 7.07 12.94 5.49
N ALA A 210 7.87 12.73 6.54
CA ALA A 210 7.93 13.61 7.71
C ALA A 210 8.20 15.08 7.36
N ASN A 211 8.88 15.36 6.25
CA ASN A 211 9.17 16.71 5.79
C ASN A 211 8.21 17.22 4.69
N SER A 212 7.29 16.38 4.20
CA SER A 212 6.51 16.64 2.98
C SER A 212 5.02 16.89 3.20
N GLN A 213 4.61 17.26 4.42
CA GLN A 213 3.19 17.33 4.77
C GLN A 213 2.34 18.13 3.77
N PRO A 214 2.69 19.38 3.38
CA PRO A 214 1.82 20.16 2.49
C PRO A 214 1.53 19.46 1.16
N VAL A 215 2.55 18.90 0.51
CA VAL A 215 2.40 18.29 -0.82
C VAL A 215 1.71 16.92 -0.76
N LEU A 216 1.86 16.18 0.35
CA LEU A 216 1.16 14.91 0.54
C LEU A 216 -0.32 15.12 0.85
N LEU A 217 -0.68 16.18 1.57
CA LEU A 217 -2.08 16.56 1.77
C LEU A 217 -2.73 16.98 0.45
N ASP A 218 -2.00 17.70 -0.40
CA ASP A 218 -2.46 18.04 -1.75
C ASP A 218 -2.72 16.77 -2.59
N LEU A 219 -1.78 15.82 -2.60
CA LEU A 219 -1.93 14.55 -3.31
C LEU A 219 -3.22 13.81 -2.92
N LEU A 220 -3.45 13.65 -1.61
CA LEU A 220 -4.61 12.90 -1.10
C LEU A 220 -5.93 13.63 -1.36
N ARG A 221 -5.93 14.97 -1.25
CA ARG A 221 -7.11 15.80 -1.56
C ARG A 221 -7.51 15.68 -3.04
N GLU A 222 -6.55 15.82 -3.94
CA GLU A 222 -6.78 15.75 -5.40
C GLU A 222 -7.17 14.35 -5.88
N THR A 223 -6.89 13.32 -5.08
CA THR A 223 -7.21 11.90 -5.40
C THR A 223 -8.32 11.32 -4.53
N SER A 224 -9.03 12.17 -3.77
CA SER A 224 -10.08 11.75 -2.83
C SER A 224 -11.21 10.96 -3.49
N SER A 225 -11.54 11.25 -4.74
CA SER A 225 -12.53 10.52 -5.55
C SER A 225 -12.16 9.05 -5.80
N LEU A 226 -10.87 8.70 -5.69
CA LEU A 226 -10.34 7.34 -5.85
C LEU A 226 -10.29 6.58 -4.52
N ASN A 227 -10.88 7.12 -3.45
CA ASN A 227 -10.72 6.59 -2.09
C ASN A 227 -9.25 6.40 -1.72
N SER A 228 -8.38 7.35 -2.10
CA SER A 228 -6.95 7.21 -1.91
C SER A 228 -6.55 7.14 -0.43
N THR A 229 -5.43 6.48 -0.18
CA THR A 229 -4.79 6.34 1.14
C THR A 229 -3.29 6.59 1.05
N MET A 230 -2.65 6.79 2.20
CA MET A 230 -1.20 6.87 2.34
C MET A 230 -0.69 5.60 3.01
N THR A 231 0.37 4.99 2.49
CA THR A 231 1.08 3.90 3.19
C THR A 231 2.46 4.43 3.59
N VAL A 232 2.66 4.67 4.88
CA VAL A 232 3.95 5.10 5.41
C VAL A 232 4.82 3.87 5.60
N TRP A 233 5.98 3.82 4.93
CA TRP A 233 6.94 2.72 5.06
C TRP A 233 8.33 3.19 5.44
N SER A 234 9.16 2.34 6.06
CA SER A 234 10.52 2.69 6.44
C SER A 234 11.44 1.48 6.44
N SER A 235 12.69 1.66 6.03
CA SER A 235 13.73 0.64 6.28
C SER A 235 14.19 0.71 7.74
N GLU A 236 14.75 -0.40 8.25
CA GLU A 236 15.47 -0.37 9.52
C GLU A 236 16.64 0.61 9.46
N GLY A 237 16.81 1.42 10.51
CA GLY A 237 17.87 2.42 10.60
C GLY A 237 17.65 3.72 9.83
N ASP A 238 16.53 3.88 9.12
CA ASP A 238 16.17 5.18 8.54
C ASP A 238 16.00 6.23 9.64
N HIS A 239 16.59 7.40 9.42
CA HIS A 239 16.34 8.56 10.27
C HIS A 239 14.92 9.08 10.06
N VAL A 240 14.18 9.36 11.12
CA VAL A 240 12.81 9.87 11.02
C VAL A 240 12.54 10.90 12.10
N GLU A 241 12.10 12.09 11.67
CA GLU A 241 11.56 13.13 12.54
C GLU A 241 10.17 12.71 13.06
N VAL A 242 10.16 11.97 14.18
CA VAL A 242 8.96 11.29 14.71
C VAL A 242 7.79 12.24 14.93
N ASP A 243 8.01 13.41 15.52
CA ASP A 243 6.93 14.36 15.81
C ASP A 243 6.28 14.89 14.53
N ARG A 244 7.08 15.14 13.49
CA ARG A 244 6.57 15.60 12.19
C ARG A 244 5.81 14.48 11.48
N LEU A 245 6.34 13.26 11.48
CA LEU A 245 5.66 12.11 10.90
C LEU A 245 4.32 11.85 11.62
N ARG A 246 4.31 11.88 12.95
CA ARG A 246 3.10 11.75 13.77
C ARG A 246 2.08 12.84 13.41
N ALA A 247 2.51 14.10 13.31
CA ALA A 247 1.64 15.20 12.93
C ALA A 247 1.03 14.99 11.53
N LEU A 248 1.82 14.53 10.56
CA LEU A 248 1.33 14.18 9.23
C LEU A 248 0.27 13.06 9.30
N ILE A 249 0.56 11.94 9.97
CA ILE A 249 -0.37 10.80 10.09
C ILE A 249 -1.70 11.23 10.71
N LEU A 250 -1.65 12.02 11.79
CA LEU A 250 -2.87 12.51 12.46
C LEU A 250 -3.63 13.54 11.62
N THR A 251 -2.94 14.32 10.78
CA THR A 251 -3.58 15.27 9.87
C THR A 251 -4.25 14.56 8.69
N VAL A 252 -3.63 13.50 8.17
CA VAL A 252 -4.21 12.66 7.10
C VAL A 252 -5.38 11.83 7.61
N GLY A 253 -5.33 11.38 8.87
CA GLY A 253 -6.33 10.51 9.47
C GLY A 253 -5.85 9.06 9.53
N LEU A 254 -6.19 8.38 10.63
CA LEU A 254 -5.83 6.99 10.87
C LEU A 254 -6.59 6.03 9.94
N GLU A 255 -7.75 6.46 9.47
CA GLU A 255 -8.61 5.80 8.49
C GLU A 255 -8.16 5.95 7.05
N LYS A 256 -7.10 6.73 6.82
CA LYS A 256 -6.46 6.95 5.53
C LYS A 256 -4.97 6.62 5.51
N THR A 257 -4.43 6.09 6.60
CA THR A 257 -3.01 5.81 6.75
C THR A 257 -2.73 4.36 7.13
N TYR A 258 -2.02 3.64 6.27
CA TYR A 258 -1.38 2.37 6.62
C TYR A 258 0.04 2.62 7.14
N LEU A 259 0.51 1.78 8.06
CA LEU A 259 1.81 1.90 8.70
C LEU A 259 2.61 0.61 8.55
N ASP A 260 3.63 0.63 7.71
CA ASP A 260 4.55 -0.49 7.39
C ASP A 260 5.99 -0.09 7.77
N VAL A 261 6.24 0.05 9.07
CA VAL A 261 7.51 0.54 9.61
C VAL A 261 8.06 -0.40 10.69
N PRO A 262 9.38 -0.34 10.99
CA PRO A 262 9.96 -1.13 12.08
C PRO A 262 9.25 -0.87 13.41
N GLU A 263 9.16 -1.91 14.25
CA GLU A 263 8.43 -1.88 15.53
C GLU A 263 8.91 -0.73 16.44
N GLU A 264 10.22 -0.45 16.45
CA GLU A 264 10.79 0.65 17.22
C GLU A 264 10.22 2.02 16.79
N LEU A 265 10.12 2.27 15.48
CA LEU A 265 9.55 3.51 14.96
C LEU A 265 8.05 3.58 15.25
N ALA A 266 7.33 2.48 15.04
CA ALA A 266 5.90 2.39 15.34
C ALA A 266 5.60 2.72 16.80
N ALA A 267 6.40 2.18 17.73
CA ALA A 267 6.25 2.43 19.17
C ALA A 267 6.49 3.91 19.55
N ARG A 268 7.45 4.56 18.90
CA ARG A 268 7.81 5.98 19.13
C ARG A 268 6.77 6.96 18.60
N LEU A 269 5.95 6.57 17.61
CA LEU A 269 4.92 7.46 17.06
C LEU A 269 3.79 7.75 18.06
N HIS A 270 3.60 6.92 19.08
CA HIS A 270 2.55 7.09 20.10
C HIS A 270 1.18 7.43 19.48
N LEU A 271 0.79 6.66 18.45
CA LEU A 271 -0.50 6.82 17.78
C LEU A 271 -1.64 6.37 18.71
N PRO A 272 -2.86 6.91 18.54
CA PRO A 272 -4.02 6.45 19.29
C PRO A 272 -4.20 4.93 19.18
N PRO A 273 -4.57 4.24 20.28
CA PRO A 273 -4.83 2.82 20.23
C PRO A 273 -5.98 2.52 19.26
N PRO A 274 -6.09 1.27 18.75
CA PRO A 274 -7.28 0.85 18.03
C PRO A 274 -8.52 1.13 18.88
N ASP A 275 -9.59 1.64 18.26
CA ASP A 275 -10.83 1.97 18.95
C ASP A 275 -11.27 0.80 19.84
N THR A 276 -11.17 1.01 21.15
CA THR A 276 -11.76 0.09 22.11
C THR A 276 -13.26 0.23 21.94
N LYS A 277 -13.91 -0.78 21.34
CA LYS A 277 -15.36 -0.90 21.37
C LYS A 277 -15.83 -0.59 22.79
N THR A 278 -16.51 0.53 22.98
CA THR A 278 -17.30 0.77 24.18
C THR A 278 -18.28 -0.39 24.25
N LYS A 279 -18.02 -1.32 25.17
CA LYS A 279 -19.01 -2.34 25.55
C LYS A 279 -20.18 -1.56 26.14
N HIS A 280 -21.22 -1.35 25.35
CA HIS A 280 -22.56 -1.03 25.82
C HIS A 280 -23.39 -2.31 25.81
#